data_AF-A0A7S0RT96-F1
#
_entry.id   AF-A0A7S0RT96-F1
#
_cell.length_a   1.000
_cell.length_b   1.000
_cell.length_c   1.000
_cell.angle_alpha   90.00
_cell.angle_beta   90.00
_cell.angle_gamma   90.00
#
_symmetry.space_group_name_H-M   'P 1'
#
loop_
_entity.id
_entity.type
_entity.pdbx_description
1 polymer ?
#
loop_
_entity_poly.entity_id
_entity_poly.type
_entity_poly.pdbx_seq_one_letter_code
_entity_poly.pdbx_strand_id
1 'polypeptide(L)'
;AGVVGVMGLSQAQARDAALLSAMYSGWHDRVMQERVRLSSELSRAVSAGMYGLAYAQLLARLQSNLVRERCLMLLASDVCLTHILTGVQLCKLLVHSYPRQPDGIAIISAAATLYTDP
;
A
#
# COMPACT_ATOMS: atom_id res chain seq x y z
N ALA A 1 -14.39 -17.30 -4.45
CA ALA A 1 -13.78 -17.05 -3.12
C ALA A 1 -12.44 -16.36 -3.36
N GLY A 2 -12.26 -15.13 -2.90
CA GLY A 2 -10.99 -14.40 -3.06
C GLY A 2 -9.85 -15.05 -2.27
N VAL A 3 -8.61 -14.64 -2.54
CA VAL A 3 -7.37 -15.14 -1.90
C VAL A 3 -7.49 -15.23 -0.36
N VAL A 4 -8.20 -14.30 0.26
CA VAL A 4 -8.41 -14.25 1.71
C VAL A 4 -9.34 -15.37 2.23
N GLY A 5 -10.35 -15.76 1.46
CA GLY A 5 -11.24 -16.87 1.83
C GLY A 5 -10.52 -18.22 1.88
N VAL A 6 -9.41 -18.38 1.14
CA VAL A 6 -8.58 -19.59 1.15
C VAL A 6 -7.63 -19.64 2.36
N MET A 7 -7.28 -18.48 2.92
CA MET A 7 -6.39 -18.41 4.08
C MET A 7 -7.09 -18.83 5.37
N GLY A 8 -8.42 -18.66 5.48
CA GLY A 8 -9.16 -18.99 6.71
C GLY A 8 -8.63 -18.18 7.89
N LEU A 9 -8.68 -16.86 7.78
CA LEU A 9 -8.22 -15.95 8.83
C LEU A 9 -9.07 -16.09 10.10
N SER A 10 -8.44 -16.02 11.27
CA SER A 10 -9.16 -15.89 12.53
C SER A 10 -9.73 -14.48 12.68
N GLN A 11 -10.71 -14.32 13.57
CA GLN A 11 -11.31 -13.01 13.85
C GLN A 11 -10.26 -12.00 14.37
N ALA A 12 -9.28 -12.45 15.15
CA ALA A 12 -8.18 -11.61 15.62
C ALA A 12 -7.30 -11.15 14.45
N GLN A 13 -6.95 -12.05 13.53
CA GLN A 13 -6.16 -11.71 12.34
C GLN A 13 -6.90 -10.75 11.41
N ALA A 14 -8.21 -10.93 11.23
CA ALA A 14 -9.04 -10.03 10.44
C ALA A 14 -9.11 -8.63 11.08
N ARG A 15 -9.23 -8.55 12.40
CA ARG A 15 -9.17 -7.28 13.14
C ARG A 15 -7.82 -6.59 12.98
N ASP A 16 -6.72 -7.30 13.15
CA ASP A 16 -5.37 -6.74 13.00
C ASP A 16 -5.13 -6.24 11.57
N ALA A 17 -5.61 -6.99 10.57
CA ALA A 17 -5.56 -6.56 9.17
C ALA A 17 -6.42 -5.30 8.92
N ALA A 18 -7.59 -5.18 9.57
CA ALA A 18 -8.42 -3.98 9.49
C ALA A 18 -7.74 -2.74 10.10
N LEU A 19 -7.08 -2.89 11.25
CA LEU A 19 -6.29 -1.81 11.86
C LEU A 19 -5.13 -1.39 10.95
N LEU A 20 -4.40 -2.36 10.41
CA LEU A 20 -3.31 -2.10 9.46
C LEU A 20 -3.82 -1.41 8.19
N SER A 21 -4.96 -1.83 7.65
CA SER A 21 -5.61 -1.22 6.48
C SER A 21 -5.98 0.24 6.75
N ALA A 22 -6.58 0.53 7.91
CA ALA A 22 -6.94 1.89 8.30
C ALA A 22 -5.70 2.80 8.46
N MET A 23 -4.65 2.29 9.12
CA MET A 23 -3.38 3.01 9.27
C MET A 23 -2.71 3.28 7.92
N TYR A 24 -2.61 2.26 7.06
CA TYR A 24 -2.05 2.40 5.72
C TYR A 24 -2.83 3.42 4.90
N SER A 25 -4.16 3.35 4.89
CA SER A 25 -5.02 4.28 4.13
C SER A 25 -4.79 5.72 4.58
N GLY A 26 -4.75 5.98 5.89
CA GLY A 26 -4.49 7.34 6.41
C GLY A 26 -3.07 7.88 6.11
N TRP A 27 -2.06 7.02 5.94
CA TRP A 27 -0.75 7.44 5.45
C TRP A 27 -0.73 7.63 3.94
N HIS A 28 -1.35 6.72 3.20
CA HIS A 28 -1.44 6.73 1.75
C HIS A 28 -2.17 7.97 1.24
N ASP A 29 -3.29 8.35 1.87
CA ASP A 29 -4.05 9.55 1.51
C ASP A 29 -3.20 10.82 1.60
N ARG A 30 -2.37 10.94 2.65
CA ARG A 30 -1.46 12.08 2.80
C ARG A 30 -0.40 12.12 1.71
N VAL A 31 0.15 10.95 1.36
CA VAL A 31 1.11 10.82 0.25
C VAL A 31 0.46 11.19 -1.08
N MET A 32 -0.79 10.78 -1.32
CA MET A 32 -1.53 11.11 -2.53
C MET A 32 -1.89 12.58 -2.63
N GLN A 33 -2.35 13.20 -1.55
CA GLN A 33 -2.62 14.65 -1.51
C GLN A 33 -1.36 15.46 -1.84
N GLU A 34 -0.22 15.09 -1.26
CA GLU A 34 1.07 15.72 -1.59
C GLU A 34 1.46 15.48 -3.06
N ARG A 35 1.26 14.26 -3.58
CA ARG A 35 1.57 13.91 -4.97
C ARG A 35 0.77 14.75 -5.96
N VAL A 36 -0.54 14.85 -5.77
CA VAL A 36 -1.42 15.66 -6.63
C VAL A 36 -0.92 17.11 -6.68
N ARG A 37 -0.59 17.69 -5.51
CA ARG A 37 -0.02 19.03 -5.43
C ARG A 37 1.30 19.15 -6.19
N LEU A 38 2.27 18.29 -5.90
CA LEU A 38 3.60 18.31 -6.55
C LEU A 38 3.52 18.11 -8.06
N SER A 39 2.68 17.17 -8.53
CA SER A 39 2.46 16.93 -9.95
C SER A 39 1.83 18.14 -10.64
N SER A 40 0.89 18.84 -9.98
CA SER A 40 0.31 20.07 -10.54
C SER A 40 1.32 21.22 -10.62
N GLU A 41 2.21 21.35 -9.63
CA GLU A 41 3.30 22.35 -9.62
C GLU A 41 4.32 22.03 -10.73
N LEU A 42 4.72 20.76 -10.85
CA LEU A 42 5.65 20.30 -11.88
C LEU A 42 5.07 20.46 -13.29
N SER A 43 3.80 20.11 -13.50
CA SER A 43 3.12 20.29 -14.78
C SER A 43 3.12 21.75 -15.22
N ARG A 44 2.81 22.68 -14.31
CA ARG A 44 2.87 24.12 -14.59
C ARG A 44 4.30 24.58 -14.92
N ALA A 45 5.30 24.10 -14.19
CA ALA A 45 6.71 24.42 -14.47
C ALA A 45 7.16 23.93 -15.85
N VAL A 46 6.78 22.70 -16.23
CA VAL A 46 7.07 22.12 -17.55
C VAL A 46 6.39 22.92 -18.65
N SER A 47 5.09 23.24 -18.51
CA SER A 47 4.35 24.03 -19.51
C SER A 47 4.90 25.44 -19.69
N ALA A 48 5.47 26.03 -18.63
CA ALA A 48 6.11 27.34 -18.68
C ALA A 48 7.58 27.29 -19.16
N GLY A 49 8.13 26.11 -19.46
CA GLY A 49 9.54 25.96 -19.86
C GLY A 49 10.53 26.27 -18.74
N MET A 50 10.11 26.19 -17.46
CA MET A 50 10.96 26.47 -16.32
C MET A 50 11.72 25.21 -15.92
N TYR A 51 12.99 25.10 -16.34
CA TYR A 51 13.87 23.96 -16.04
C TYR A 51 15.03 24.28 -15.09
N GLY A 52 14.92 25.39 -14.34
CA GLY A 52 15.94 25.82 -13.38
C GLY A 52 15.92 25.06 -12.05
N LEU A 53 16.61 25.62 -11.04
CA LEU A 53 16.74 25.02 -9.71
C LEU A 53 15.39 24.65 -9.07
N ALA A 54 14.37 25.49 -9.22
CA ALA A 54 13.03 25.23 -8.68
C ALA A 54 12.38 23.96 -9.27
N TYR A 55 12.60 23.70 -10.57
CA TYR A 55 12.13 22.48 -11.22
C TYR A 55 12.84 21.23 -10.68
N ALA A 56 14.16 21.30 -10.54
CA ALA A 56 14.94 20.20 -9.97
C ALA A 56 14.51 19.86 -8.54
N GLN A 57 14.20 20.88 -7.73
CA GLN A 57 13.66 20.71 -6.38
C GLN A 57 12.27 20.08 -6.37
N LEU A 58 11.36 20.50 -7.26
CA LEU A 58 10.04 19.89 -7.40
C LEU A 58 10.14 18.41 -7.81
N LEU A 59 11.00 18.10 -8.78
CA LEU A 59 11.22 16.73 -9.23
C LEU A 59 11.78 15.85 -8.09
N ALA A 60 12.78 16.34 -7.34
CA ALA A 60 13.34 15.62 -6.20
C ALA A 60 12.30 15.37 -5.10
N ARG A 61 11.43 16.34 -4.82
CA ARG A 61 10.32 16.16 -3.86
C ARG A 61 9.31 15.12 -4.34
N LEU A 62 8.97 15.12 -5.63
CA LEU A 62 8.07 14.11 -6.19
C LEU A 62 8.68 12.70 -6.15
N GLN A 63 9.97 12.57 -6.45
CA GLN A 63 10.72 11.32 -6.31
C GLN A 63 10.72 10.83 -4.85
N SER A 64 10.97 11.72 -3.88
CA SER A 64 10.91 11.39 -2.46
C SER A 64 9.51 10.92 -2.03
N ASN A 65 8.45 11.57 -2.54
CA ASN A 65 7.07 11.17 -2.29
C ASN A 65 6.76 9.76 -2.86
N LEU A 66 7.24 9.44 -4.07
CA LEU A 66 7.12 8.11 -4.69
C LEU A 66 7.86 7.03 -3.88
N VAL A 67 9.07 7.34 -3.41
CA VAL A 67 9.82 6.42 -2.53
C VAL A 67 9.07 6.19 -1.22
N ARG A 68 8.52 7.25 -0.61
CA ARG A 68 7.73 7.14 0.62
C ARG A 68 6.53 6.22 0.46
N GLU A 69 5.78 6.34 -0.65
CA GLU A 69 4.68 5.42 -0.95
C GLU A 69 5.15 3.96 -0.99
N ARG A 70 6.22 3.68 -1.73
CA ARG A 70 6.77 2.33 -1.87
C ARG A 70 7.23 1.75 -0.53
N CYS A 71 7.88 2.56 0.31
CA CYS A 71 8.27 2.15 1.65
C CYS A 71 7.05 1.81 2.52
N LEU A 72 6.00 2.62 2.48
CA LEU A 72 4.76 2.35 3.21
C LEU A 72 4.07 1.07 2.73
N MET A 73 4.03 0.85 1.42
CA MET A 73 3.47 -0.39 0.85
C MET A 73 4.25 -1.62 1.29
N LEU A 74 5.59 -1.55 1.24
CA LEU A 74 6.47 -2.63 1.66
C LEU A 74 6.27 -2.94 3.14
N LEU A 75 6.32 -1.93 4.02
CA LEU A 75 6.17 -2.11 5.46
C LEU A 75 4.81 -2.69 5.83
N ALA A 76 3.73 -2.17 5.24
CA ALA A 76 2.39 -2.71 5.49
C ALA A 76 2.28 -4.18 5.03
N SER A 77 2.79 -4.48 3.84
CA SER A 77 2.79 -5.85 3.32
C SER A 77 3.61 -6.79 4.20
N ASP A 78 4.79 -6.36 4.63
CA ASP A 78 5.68 -7.15 5.48
C ASP A 78 5.03 -7.47 6.83
N VAL A 79 4.43 -6.47 7.50
CA VAL A 79 3.69 -6.68 8.75
C VAL A 79 2.56 -7.69 8.57
N CYS A 80 1.80 -7.60 7.48
CA CYS A 80 0.73 -8.56 7.21
C CYS A 80 1.28 -9.99 7.03
N LEU A 81 2.30 -10.16 6.19
CA LEU A 81 2.82 -11.47 5.81
C LEU A 81 3.63 -12.16 6.93
N THR A 82 4.28 -11.39 7.80
CA THR A 82 5.19 -11.93 8.82
C THR A 82 4.60 -11.95 10.23
N HIS A 83 3.67 -11.04 10.55
CA HIS A 83 3.14 -10.90 11.90
C HIS A 83 1.65 -11.22 12.02
N ILE A 84 0.85 -10.98 10.98
CA ILE A 84 -0.59 -11.29 11.02
C ILE A 84 -0.83 -12.72 10.55
N LEU A 85 -0.23 -13.13 9.44
CA LEU A 85 -0.40 -14.47 8.89
C LEU A 85 0.45 -15.50 9.63
N THR A 86 -0.10 -16.69 9.80
CA THR A 86 0.69 -17.86 10.19
C THR A 86 1.49 -18.40 9.01
N GLY A 87 2.56 -19.16 9.28
CA GLY A 87 3.36 -19.80 8.23
C GLY A 87 2.53 -20.67 7.27
N VAL A 88 1.52 -21.39 7.77
CA VAL A 88 0.63 -22.21 6.93
C VAL A 88 -0.23 -21.34 6.01
N GLN A 89 -0.77 -20.23 6.51
CA GLN A 89 -1.55 -19.29 5.71
C GLN A 89 -0.70 -18.61 4.65
N LEU A 90 0.53 -18.24 4.99
CA LEU A 90 1.51 -17.70 4.04
C LEU A 90 1.83 -18.71 2.93
N CYS A 91 2.05 -19.99 3.27
CA CYS A 91 2.25 -21.04 2.26
C CYS A 91 1.04 -21.17 1.32
N LYS A 92 -0.19 -21.20 1.87
CA LYS A 92 -1.42 -21.24 1.05
C LYS A 92 -1.51 -20.04 0.12
N LEU A 93 -1.20 -18.85 0.63
CA LEU A 93 -1.18 -17.62 -0.15
C LEU A 93 -0.19 -17.71 -1.32
N LEU A 94 1.03 -18.17 -1.07
CA LEU A 94 2.07 -18.29 -2.09
C LEU A 94 1.69 -19.30 -3.17
N VAL A 95 1.17 -20.47 -2.78
CA VAL A 95 0.70 -21.49 -3.73
C VAL A 95 -0.44 -20.97 -4.60
N HIS A 96 -1.41 -20.26 -4.02
CA HIS A 96 -2.54 -19.72 -4.76
C HIS A 96 -2.16 -18.52 -5.64
N SER A 97 -1.13 -17.76 -5.27
CA SER A 97 -0.69 -16.58 -6.04
C SER A 97 0.21 -16.95 -7.22
N TYR A 98 0.82 -18.14 -7.22
CA TYR A 98 1.73 -18.59 -8.28
C TYR A 98 1.08 -18.50 -9.69
N PRO A 99 1.80 -17.98 -10.70
CA PRO A 99 3.22 -17.57 -10.72
C PRO A 99 3.48 -16.12 -10.30
N ARG A 100 2.47 -15.41 -9.79
CA ARG A 100 2.57 -14.00 -9.44
C ARG A 100 2.93 -13.82 -7.96
N GLN A 101 3.59 -12.71 -7.66
CA GLN A 101 3.80 -12.29 -6.28
C GLN A 101 2.46 -11.82 -5.69
N PRO A 102 2.12 -12.21 -4.45
CA PRO A 102 0.93 -11.70 -3.77
C PRO A 102 1.02 -10.18 -3.57
N ASP A 103 -0.08 -9.48 -3.86
CA ASP A 103 -0.22 -8.07 -3.54
C ASP A 103 -0.66 -7.91 -2.08
N GLY A 104 0.30 -7.54 -1.22
CA GLY A 104 0.07 -7.38 0.21
C GLY A 104 -1.00 -6.34 0.54
N ILE A 105 -1.12 -5.24 -0.22
CA ILE A 105 -2.12 -4.21 0.04
C ILE A 105 -3.52 -4.70 -0.32
N ALA A 106 -3.65 -5.43 -1.43
CA ALA A 106 -4.92 -6.06 -1.80
C ALA A 106 -5.35 -7.09 -0.75
N ILE A 107 -4.41 -7.87 -0.22
CA ILE A 107 -4.68 -8.86 0.83
C ILE A 107 -5.13 -8.18 2.13
N ILE A 108 -4.42 -7.14 2.57
CA ILE A 108 -4.77 -6.36 3.77
C ILE A 108 -6.18 -5.79 3.63
N SER A 109 -6.49 -5.19 2.47
CA SER A 109 -7.81 -4.60 2.22
C SER A 109 -8.92 -5.65 2.20
N ALA A 110 -8.69 -6.79 1.55
CA ALA A 110 -9.66 -7.88 1.51
C ALA A 110 -9.80 -8.61 2.86
N ALA A 111 -8.77 -8.65 3.69
CA ALA A 111 -8.84 -9.16 5.06
C ALA A 111 -9.61 -8.22 5.98
N ALA A 112 -9.45 -6.90 5.80
CA ALA A 112 -10.19 -5.89 6.54
C ALA A 112 -11.71 -5.99 6.29
N THR A 113 -12.14 -6.28 5.06
CA THR A 113 -13.56 -6.41 4.74
C THR A 113 -14.24 -7.59 5.45
N LEU A 114 -13.48 -8.65 5.79
CA LEU A 114 -14.00 -9.79 6.55
C LEU A 114 -14.30 -9.47 8.02
N TYR A 115 -13.77 -8.35 8.53
CA TYR A 115 -14.08 -7.88 9.89
C TYR A 115 -15.33 -7.00 9.94
N THR A 116 -15.70 -6.36 8.83
CA THR A 116 -16.92 -5.53 8.74
C THR A 116 -18.20 -6.29 8.41
N ASP A 117 -18.09 -7.55 7.96
CA ASP A 117 -19.23 -8.46 7.87
C ASP A 117 -19.37 -9.24 9.20
N PRO A 118 -20.40 -8.96 10.03
CA PRO A 118 -20.72 -9.75 11.22
C PRO A 118 -21.30 -11.13 10.90
#